data_AF-A0A937QF95-F1
#
_entry.id   AF-A0A937QF95-F1
#
_cell.length_a   1.000
_cell.length_b   1.000
_cell.length_c   1.000
_cell.angle_alpha   90.00
_cell.angle_beta   90.00
_cell.angle_gamma   90.00
#
_symmetry.space_group_name_H-M   'P 1'
#
loop_
_entity.id
_entity.type
_entity.pdbx_description
1 polymer ?
#
loop_
_entity_poly.entity_id
_entity_poly.type
_entity_poly.pdbx_seq_one_letter_code
_entity_poly.pdbx_strand_id
1 'polypeptide(L)'
;MEREAQKEMNLSESTELDNEFDITVELRGTVDELDDELGRLEAPSAKEKVSYLRFLLTELEGALSGEHEWLRHMRFITKKTPI
;
A
#
# COMPACT_ATOMS: atom_id res chain seq x y z
N MET A 1 34.44 -25.38 -9.61
CA MET A 1 33.04 -25.85 -9.52
C MET A 1 32.33 -25.33 -8.27
N GLU A 2 32.99 -25.18 -7.11
CA GLU A 2 32.35 -24.68 -5.88
C GLU A 2 31.95 -23.20 -5.88
N ARG A 3 32.60 -22.35 -6.71
CA ARG A 3 32.28 -20.91 -6.77
C ARG A 3 30.99 -20.57 -7.51
N GLU A 4 30.49 -21.47 -8.35
CA GLU A 4 29.23 -21.26 -9.09
C GLU A 4 28.02 -21.68 -8.26
N ALA A 5 28.14 -22.76 -7.47
CA ALA A 5 27.12 -23.17 -6.50
C ALA A 5 26.87 -22.11 -5.41
N GLN A 6 27.91 -21.41 -4.96
CA GLN A 6 27.78 -20.32 -3.98
C GLN A 6 27.04 -19.08 -4.55
N LYS A 7 27.04 -18.91 -5.89
CA LYS A 7 26.39 -17.76 -6.55
C LYS A 7 24.90 -18.01 -6.78
N GLU A 8 24.49 -19.26 -7.00
CA GLU A 8 23.08 -19.65 -7.10
C GLU A 8 22.38 -19.68 -5.73
N MET A 9 23.11 -19.99 -4.65
CA MET A 9 22.52 -20.04 -3.30
C MET A 9 22.13 -18.68 -2.72
N ASN A 10 22.68 -17.57 -3.27
CA ASN A 10 22.31 -16.20 -2.89
C ASN A 10 21.14 -15.63 -3.73
N LEU A 11 20.60 -16.38 -4.70
CA LEU A 11 19.46 -15.95 -5.53
C LEU A 11 18.10 -16.42 -4.98
N SER A 12 18.08 -17.18 -3.88
CA SER A 12 16.85 -17.76 -3.32
C SER A 12 16.43 -17.21 -1.94
N GLU A 13 17.12 -16.22 -1.38
CA GLU A 13 16.65 -15.57 -0.15
C GLU A 13 15.53 -14.58 -0.47
N SER A 14 14.28 -15.03 -0.36
CA SER A 14 13.14 -14.13 -0.30
C SER A 14 13.36 -13.17 0.87
N THR A 15 13.56 -11.89 0.56
CA THR A 15 13.66 -10.86 1.59
C THR A 15 12.26 -10.62 2.15
N GLU A 16 12.02 -11.05 3.38
CA GLU A 16 10.85 -10.65 4.16
C GLU A 16 11.06 -9.19 4.58
N LEU A 17 10.28 -8.29 3.98
CA LEU A 17 10.23 -6.88 4.34
C LEU A 17 9.14 -6.70 5.38
N ASP A 18 9.57 -6.38 6.58
CA ASP A 18 8.73 -6.03 7.71
C ASP A 18 8.50 -4.52 7.73
N ASN A 19 7.35 -4.09 7.22
CA ASN A 19 7.00 -2.68 7.14
C ASN A 19 5.83 -2.40 8.07
N GLU A 20 5.99 -1.38 8.90
CA GLU A 20 4.90 -0.77 9.65
C GLU A 20 4.46 0.47 8.89
N PHE A 21 3.16 0.55 8.61
CA PHE A 21 2.58 1.72 7.95
C PHE A 21 1.24 2.08 8.55
N ASP A 22 0.89 3.33 8.37
CA ASP A 22 -0.44 3.84 8.67
C ASP A 22 -1.38 3.51 7.51
N ILE A 23 -2.32 2.60 7.73
CA ILE A 23 -3.23 2.12 6.69
C ILE A 23 -4.04 3.25 6.06
N THR A 24 -4.37 4.30 6.82
CA THR A 24 -5.15 5.43 6.29
C THR A 24 -4.31 6.26 5.31
N VAL A 25 -3.01 6.40 5.57
CA VAL A 25 -2.06 7.08 4.68
C VAL A 25 -1.90 6.29 3.38
N GLU A 26 -1.69 4.98 3.48
CA GLU A 26 -1.54 4.10 2.30
C GLU A 26 -2.82 4.09 1.43
N LEU A 27 -3.99 4.00 2.06
CA LEU A 27 -5.27 4.05 1.35
C LEU A 27 -5.48 5.40 0.65
N ARG A 28 -5.11 6.51 1.31
CA ARG A 28 -5.21 7.84 0.72
C ARG A 28 -4.28 7.99 -0.49
N GLY A 29 -3.04 7.53 -0.38
CA GLY A 29 -2.10 7.48 -1.50
C GLY A 29 -2.65 6.65 -2.68
N THR A 30 -3.19 5.47 -2.40
CA THR A 30 -3.81 4.62 -3.43
C THR A 30 -5.00 5.30 -4.12
N VAL A 31 -5.85 6.01 -3.36
CA VAL A 31 -6.98 6.75 -3.93
C VAL A 31 -6.52 7.94 -4.77
N ASP A 32 -5.44 8.61 -4.39
CA ASP A 32 -4.83 9.70 -5.17
C ASP A 32 -4.26 9.19 -6.51
N GLU A 33 -3.56 8.05 -6.49
CA GLU A 33 -3.07 7.40 -7.71
C GLU A 33 -4.22 7.00 -8.65
N LEU A 34 -5.32 6.45 -8.11
CA LEU A 34 -6.52 6.14 -8.89
C LEU A 34 -7.15 7.39 -9.51
N ASP A 35 -7.20 8.51 -8.78
CA ASP A 35 -7.72 9.77 -9.30
C ASP A 35 -6.90 10.29 -10.48
N ASP A 36 -5.57 10.20 -10.37
CA ASP A 36 -4.63 10.60 -11.42
C ASP A 36 -4.76 9.72 -12.68
N GLU A 37 -4.89 8.40 -12.51
CA GLU A 37 -5.11 7.46 -13.60
C GLU A 37 -6.46 7.70 -14.29
N LEU A 38 -7.54 7.87 -13.52
CA LEU A 38 -8.89 8.12 -14.04
C LEU A 38 -9.01 9.51 -14.67
N GLY A 39 -8.25 10.49 -14.18
CA GLY A 39 -8.11 11.81 -14.77
C GLY A 39 -7.67 11.76 -16.23
N ARG A 40 -6.82 10.80 -16.59
CA ARG A 40 -6.33 10.59 -17.98
C ARG A 40 -7.36 9.92 -18.89
N LEU A 41 -8.36 9.25 -18.32
CA LEU A 41 -9.35 8.45 -19.04
C LEU A 41 -10.69 9.18 -19.28
N GLU A 42 -10.82 10.44 -18.82
CA GLU A 42 -12.05 11.25 -18.92
C GLU A 42 -13.32 10.49 -18.48
N ALA A 43 -13.26 9.74 -17.37
CA ALA A 43 -14.37 8.92 -16.87
C ALA A 43 -15.10 9.61 -15.69
N PRO A 44 -16.21 10.35 -15.91
CA PRO A 44 -16.81 11.21 -14.89
C PRO A 44 -17.43 10.42 -13.74
N SER A 45 -18.09 9.29 -14.05
CA SER A 45 -18.70 8.40 -13.06
C SER A 45 -17.66 7.71 -12.16
N ALA A 46 -16.44 7.53 -12.65
CA ALA A 46 -15.33 7.00 -11.85
C ALA A 46 -14.78 8.07 -10.89
N LYS A 47 -14.68 9.33 -11.34
CA LYS A 47 -14.27 10.47 -10.49
C LYS A 47 -15.23 10.71 -9.31
N GLU A 48 -16.53 10.56 -9.52
CA GLU A 48 -17.51 10.65 -8.43
C GLU A 48 -17.28 9.56 -7.37
N LYS A 49 -16.96 8.32 -7.78
CA LYS A 49 -16.64 7.22 -6.87
C LYS A 49 -15.34 7.48 -6.10
N VAL A 50 -14.31 8.01 -6.77
CA VAL A 50 -13.06 8.44 -6.11
C VAL A 50 -13.33 9.51 -5.06
N SER A 51 -14.16 10.51 -5.40
CA SER A 51 -14.55 11.56 -4.44
C SER A 51 -15.25 10.97 -3.21
N TYR A 52 -16.13 9.99 -3.42
CA TYR A 52 -16.78 9.28 -2.31
C TYR A 52 -15.78 8.44 -1.49
N LEU A 53 -14.80 7.80 -2.12
CA LEU A 53 -13.72 7.10 -1.40
C LEU A 53 -12.91 8.06 -0.52
N ARG A 54 -12.54 9.25 -1.03
CA ARG A 54 -11.86 10.28 -0.23
C ARG A 54 -12.68 10.72 0.99
N PHE A 55 -14.01 10.86 0.83
CA PHE A 55 -14.91 11.13 1.94
C PHE A 55 -14.88 10.01 2.98
N LEU A 56 -15.06 8.74 2.57
CA LEU A 56 -15.03 7.60 3.48
C LEU A 56 -13.70 7.46 4.23
N LEU A 57 -12.57 7.74 3.56
CA LEU A 57 -11.26 7.75 4.20
C LEU A 57 -11.13 8.85 5.26
N THR A 58 -11.72 10.01 5.01
CA THR A 58 -11.74 11.11 5.98
C THR A 58 -12.58 10.75 7.21
N GLU A 59 -13.75 10.13 7.02
CA GLU A 59 -14.56 9.62 8.14
C GLU A 59 -13.82 8.52 8.93
N LEU A 60 -13.11 7.63 8.23
CA LEU A 60 -12.31 6.58 8.85
C LEU A 60 -11.15 7.16 9.68
N GLU A 61 -10.41 8.12 9.15
CA GLU A 61 -9.35 8.84 9.87
C GLU A 61 -9.91 9.53 11.12
N GLY A 62 -11.07 10.18 11.00
CA GLY A 62 -11.75 10.79 12.14
C GLY A 62 -12.11 9.76 13.22
N ALA A 63 -12.72 8.64 12.82
CA ALA A 63 -13.12 7.57 13.73
C ALA A 63 -11.93 6.89 14.42
N LEU A 64 -10.79 6.81 13.74
CA LEU A 64 -9.56 6.22 14.25
C LEU A 64 -8.61 7.25 14.87
N SER A 65 -9.00 8.51 15.04
CA SER A 65 -8.14 9.51 15.68
C SER A 65 -8.14 9.40 17.22
N GLY A 66 -7.14 10.00 17.87
CA GLY A 66 -7.06 10.05 19.33
C GLY A 66 -6.80 8.69 19.97
N GLU A 67 -7.70 8.21 20.83
CA GLU A 67 -7.52 6.96 21.57
C GLU A 67 -7.45 5.71 20.68
N HIS A 68 -7.93 5.81 19.44
CA HIS A 68 -7.95 4.71 18.46
C HIS A 68 -6.83 4.77 17.43
N GLU A 69 -5.92 5.76 17.50
CA GLU A 69 -4.91 6.00 16.47
C GLU A 69 -3.99 4.79 16.24
N TRP A 70 -3.70 4.04 17.30
CA TRP A 70 -2.91 2.82 17.23
C TRP A 70 -3.53 1.73 16.32
N LEU A 71 -4.85 1.74 16.08
CA LEU A 71 -5.51 0.80 15.16
C LEU A 71 -5.16 1.08 13.69
N ARG A 72 -4.60 2.26 13.38
CA ARG A 72 -4.16 2.62 12.02
C ARG A 72 -2.83 1.98 11.65
N HIS A 73 -1.99 1.68 12.64
CA HIS A 73 -0.65 1.15 12.43
C HIS A 73 -0.71 -0.36 12.25
N MET A 74 -0.46 -0.80 11.02
CA MET A 74 -0.51 -2.21 10.64
C MET A 74 0.87 -2.67 10.23
N ARG A 75 1.28 -3.82 10.77
CA ARG A 75 2.53 -4.48 10.40
C ARG A 75 2.23 -5.49 9.30
N PHE A 76 2.85 -5.30 8.14
CA PHE A 76 2.76 -6.24 7.03
C PHE A 76 4.12 -6.86 6.76
N ILE A 77 4.14 -8.18 6.72
CA ILE A 77 5.28 -8.95 6.24
C ILE A 77 5.08 -9.15 4.74
N THR A 78 5.78 -8.35 3.94
CA THR A 78 5.77 -8.50 2.49
C THR A 78 6.96 -9.35 2.07
N LYS A 79 6.72 -10.35 1.23
CA LYS A 79 7.80 -11.13 0.63
C LYS A 79 8.15 -10.51 -0.70
N LYS A 80 9.38 -10.03 -0.87
CA LYS A 80 9.91 -9.82 -2.21
C LYS A 80 10.10 -11.19 -2.85
N THR A 81 9.29 -11.48 -3.84
CA THR A 81 9.57 -12.56 -4.80
C THR A 81 10.71 -12.05 -5.68
N PRO A 82 11.85 -12.76 -5.77
CA PRO A 82 12.89 -12.42 -6.73
C PRO A 82 12.29 -12.41 -8.15
N ILE A 83 12.60 -11.37 -8.93
CA ILE A 83 12.26 -11.28 -10.36
C ILE A 83 13.19 -12.20 -11.15
#